data_AF-A0A955N731-F1
#
_entry.id   AF-A0A955N731-F1
#
_cell.length_a   1.000
_cell.length_b   1.000
_cell.length_c   1.000
_cell.angle_alpha   90.00
_cell.angle_beta   90.00
_cell.angle_gamma   90.00
#
_symmetry.space_group_name_H-M   'P 1'
#
loop_
_entity.id
_entity.type
_entity.pdbx_description
1 polymer ?
#
loop_
_entity_poly.entity_id
_entity_poly.type
_entity_poly.pdbx_seq_one_letter_code
_entity_poly.pdbx_strand_id
1 'polypeptide(L)'
;MQKIAAMVLTLALITGFSGCSYIFYPRADEFSQKAKGTTSVETVLNLTTMMEASAEAAKGGTGSDQPLDDLHNQFHAFDDSLCCVDEAKRGTPAYDLAVTHNKE
;
A
#
# COMPACT_ATOMS: atom_id res chain seq x y z
N MET A 1 -33.13 3.38 19.46
CA MET A 1 -32.89 2.98 18.06
C MET A 1 -32.21 4.06 17.24
N GLN A 2 -32.72 5.30 17.23
CA GLN A 2 -32.15 6.41 16.46
C GLN A 2 -30.67 6.75 16.78
N LYS A 3 -30.29 6.71 18.07
CA LYS A 3 -28.90 6.90 18.52
C LYS A 3 -27.96 5.76 18.10
N ILE A 4 -28.46 4.53 18.06
CA ILE A 4 -27.70 3.35 17.64
C ILE A 4 -27.50 3.39 16.12
N ALA A 5 -28.56 3.72 15.37
CA ALA A 5 -28.48 3.92 13.92
C ALA A 5 -27.49 5.03 13.53
N ALA A 6 -27.50 6.16 14.26
CA ALA A 6 -26.54 7.24 14.05
C ALA A 6 -25.10 6.79 14.34
N MET A 7 -24.88 5.99 15.38
CA MET A 7 -23.54 5.49 15.74
C MET A 7 -23.01 4.52 14.69
N VAL A 8 -23.84 3.61 14.18
CA VAL A 8 -23.48 2.67 13.11
C VAL A 8 -23.18 3.42 11.80
N LEU A 9 -23.98 4.42 11.45
CA LEU A 9 -23.76 5.24 10.25
C LEU A 9 -22.47 6.05 10.34
N THR A 10 -22.18 6.60 11.51
CA THR A 10 -20.94 7.37 11.75
C THR A 10 -19.72 6.46 11.66
N LEU A 11 -19.80 5.25 12.22
CA LEU A 11 -18.72 4.26 12.13
C LEU A 11 -18.47 3.82 10.68
N ALA A 12 -19.55 3.58 9.91
CA ALA A 12 -19.47 3.23 8.49
C ALA A 12 -18.87 4.35 7.62
N LEU A 13 -19.19 5.62 7.93
CA LEU A 13 -18.58 6.79 7.28
C LEU A 13 -17.09 6.90 7.61
N ILE A 14 -16.69 6.74 8.87
CA ILE A 14 -15.29 6.82 9.29
C ILE A 14 -14.45 5.73 8.60
N THR A 15 -14.96 4.50 8.50
CA THR A 15 -14.28 3.42 7.75
C THR A 15 -14.27 3.64 6.24
N GLY A 16 -15.20 4.43 5.71
CA GLY A 16 -15.27 4.75 4.28
C GLY A 16 -14.31 5.87 3.86
N PHE A 17 -13.90 6.76 4.78
CA PHE A 17 -12.95 7.84 4.49
C PHE A 17 -11.49 7.46 4.71
N SER A 18 -11.20 6.40 5.47
CA SER A 18 -9.86 5.79 5.54
C SER A 18 -9.66 4.83 4.37
N GLY A 19 -9.55 5.35 3.15
CA GLY A 19 -9.20 4.59 1.93
C GLY A 19 -9.99 3.29 1.72
N CYS A 20 -11.08 3.33 0.94
CA CYS A 20 -11.95 2.19 0.61
C CYS A 20 -11.25 0.92 0.09
N SER A 21 -9.96 0.99 -0.20
CA SER A 21 -9.15 -0.03 -0.83
C SER A 21 -8.51 -0.99 0.19
N TYR A 22 -8.28 -0.58 1.45
CA TYR A 22 -7.73 -1.45 2.51
C TYR A 22 -8.59 -2.66 2.87
N ILE A 23 -9.90 -2.63 2.58
CA ILE A 23 -10.77 -3.81 2.75
C ILE A 23 -10.34 -4.95 1.82
N PHE A 24 -9.83 -4.62 0.63
CA PHE A 24 -9.42 -5.59 -0.38
C PHE A 24 -7.96 -6.02 -0.23
N TYR A 25 -7.17 -5.31 0.57
CA TYR A 25 -5.78 -5.66 0.89
C TYR A 25 -5.46 -5.38 2.36
N PRO A 26 -6.09 -6.10 3.31
CA PRO A 26 -5.99 -5.78 4.74
C PRO A 26 -4.56 -5.91 5.31
N ARG A 27 -3.64 -6.50 4.56
CA ARG A 27 -2.26 -6.78 4.99
C ARG A 27 -1.20 -5.99 4.22
N ALA A 28 -1.55 -5.08 3.32
CA ALA A 28 -0.53 -4.29 2.61
C ALA A 28 0.40 -3.54 3.58
N ASP A 29 -0.14 -2.96 4.66
CA ASP A 29 0.65 -2.26 5.67
C ASP A 29 1.66 -3.18 6.38
N GLU A 30 1.30 -4.46 6.60
CA GLU A 30 2.21 -5.45 7.19
C GLU A 30 3.43 -5.65 6.27
N PHE A 31 3.19 -5.78 4.97
CA PHE A 31 4.23 -5.94 3.97
C PHE A 31 5.08 -4.68 3.80
N SER A 32 4.46 -3.50 3.80
CA SER A 32 5.17 -2.21 3.80
C SER A 32 6.12 -2.08 5.00
N GLN A 33 5.68 -2.46 6.20
CA GLN A 33 6.52 -2.43 7.40
C GLN A 33 7.65 -3.46 7.33
N LYS A 34 7.35 -4.67 6.86
CA LYS A 34 8.33 -5.75 6.75
C LYS A 34 9.42 -5.45 5.72
N ALA A 35 9.07 -4.77 4.63
CA ALA A 35 10.01 -4.43 3.58
C ALA A 35 10.76 -3.11 3.82
N LYS A 36 10.39 -2.32 4.83
CA LYS A 36 10.95 -1.00 5.11
C LYS A 36 12.48 -1.05 5.25
N GLY A 37 13.15 -0.47 4.26
CA GLY A 37 14.60 -0.28 4.24
C GLY A 37 15.02 1.09 4.81
N THR A 38 16.33 1.32 4.83
CA THR A 38 16.93 2.61 5.20
C THR A 38 16.59 3.69 4.17
N THR A 39 16.35 3.29 2.92
CA THR A 39 15.95 4.18 1.81
C THR A 39 14.67 3.69 1.14
N SER A 40 14.01 4.59 0.40
CA SER A 40 12.85 4.22 -0.43
C SER A 40 13.22 3.19 -1.51
N VAL A 41 14.40 3.31 -2.12
CA VAL A 41 14.88 2.34 -3.13
C VAL A 41 15.05 0.96 -2.51
N GLU A 42 15.66 0.89 -1.32
CA GLU A 42 15.81 -0.37 -0.59
C GLU A 42 14.45 -0.98 -0.21
N THR A 43 13.49 -0.14 0.19
CA THR A 43 12.12 -0.59 0.50
C THR A 43 11.44 -1.21 -0.73
N VAL A 44 11.53 -0.55 -1.88
CA VAL A 44 11.00 -1.05 -3.16
C VAL A 44 11.68 -2.35 -3.56
N LEU A 45 13.01 -2.45 -3.43
CA LEU A 45 13.74 -3.69 -3.73
C LEU A 45 13.31 -4.85 -2.82
N ASN A 46 13.16 -4.60 -1.52
CA ASN A 46 12.70 -5.61 -0.57
C ASN A 46 11.28 -6.09 -0.91
N LEU A 47 10.35 -5.18 -1.24
CA LEU A 47 9.00 -5.53 -1.69
C LEU A 47 9.05 -6.40 -2.95
N THR A 48 9.85 -6.01 -3.95
CA THR A 48 10.03 -6.81 -5.18
C THR A 48 10.52 -8.23 -4.86
N THR A 49 11.51 -8.40 -3.99
CA THR A 49 12.00 -9.73 -3.62
C THR A 49 10.93 -10.58 -2.93
N MET A 50 10.11 -9.96 -2.07
CA MET A 50 8.99 -10.67 -1.44
C MET A 50 7.95 -11.11 -2.49
N MET A 51 7.64 -10.22 -3.45
CA MET A 51 6.69 -10.49 -4.52
C MET A 51 7.16 -11.62 -5.43
N GLU A 52 8.45 -11.64 -5.78
CA GLU A 52 9.05 -12.74 -6.54
C GLU A 52 8.90 -14.08 -5.81
N ALA A 53 9.18 -14.11 -4.50
CA ALA A 53 9.05 -15.32 -3.69
C ALA A 53 7.59 -15.80 -3.61
N SER A 54 6.64 -14.89 -3.38
CA SER A 54 5.21 -15.20 -3.35
C SER A 54 4.70 -15.66 -4.72
N ALA A 55 5.14 -15.02 -5.81
CA ALA A 55 4.78 -15.43 -7.17
C ALA A 55 5.32 -16.82 -7.52
N GLU A 56 6.54 -17.16 -7.10
CA GLU A 56 7.10 -18.51 -7.26
C GLU A 56 6.28 -19.54 -6.48
N ALA A 57 5.94 -19.23 -5.22
CA ALA A 57 5.16 -20.12 -4.36
C ALA A 57 3.70 -20.28 -4.82
N ALA A 58 3.13 -19.30 -5.52
CA ALA A 58 1.79 -19.36 -6.09
C ALA A 58 1.70 -20.20 -7.38
N LYS A 59 2.84 -20.59 -7.99
CA LYS A 59 2.84 -21.38 -9.23
C LYS A 59 2.14 -22.72 -9.03
N GLY A 60 1.21 -23.03 -9.92
CA GLY A 60 0.40 -24.26 -9.84
C GLY A 60 -0.68 -24.24 -8.78
N GLY A 61 -0.91 -23.08 -8.13
CA GLY A 61 -1.98 -22.85 -7.17
C GLY A 61 -3.38 -22.84 -7.80
N THR A 62 -4.40 -22.78 -6.94
CA THR A 62 -5.82 -22.83 -7.35
C THR A 62 -6.43 -21.44 -7.54
N GLY A 63 -5.65 -20.38 -7.36
CA GLY A 63 -6.12 -19.00 -7.47
C GLY A 63 -6.75 -18.44 -6.19
N SER A 64 -6.65 -19.16 -5.06
CA SER A 64 -7.18 -18.75 -3.75
C SER A 64 -6.25 -19.18 -2.61
N ASP A 65 -4.97 -19.36 -2.90
CA ASP A 65 -3.96 -19.77 -1.94
C ASP A 65 -3.26 -18.58 -1.28
N GLN A 66 -2.63 -18.86 -0.13
CA GLN A 66 -1.97 -17.84 0.67
C GLN A 66 -0.85 -17.10 -0.07
N PRO A 67 0.00 -17.77 -0.89
CA PRO A 67 0.99 -17.06 -1.71
C PRO A 67 0.38 -16.03 -2.66
N LEU A 68 -0.77 -16.31 -3.28
CA LEU A 68 -1.45 -15.36 -4.16
C LEU A 68 -2.10 -14.19 -3.39
N ASP A 69 -2.69 -14.45 -2.22
CA ASP A 69 -3.18 -13.41 -1.32
C ASP A 69 -2.04 -12.50 -0.83
N ASP A 70 -0.91 -13.10 -0.44
CA ASP A 70 0.29 -12.38 -0.05
C ASP A 70 0.80 -11.50 -1.19
N LEU A 71 0.87 -12.05 -2.42
CA LEU A 71 1.29 -11.32 -3.61
C LEU A 71 0.37 -10.12 -3.91
N HIS A 72 -0.96 -10.29 -3.80
CA HIS A 72 -1.93 -9.22 -3.98
C HIS A 72 -1.73 -8.07 -2.98
N ASN A 73 -1.59 -8.40 -1.69
CA ASN A 73 -1.34 -7.40 -0.65
C ASN A 73 0.03 -6.71 -0.85
N GLN A 74 1.05 -7.44 -1.32
CA GLN A 74 2.37 -6.88 -1.62
C GLN A 74 2.35 -5.94 -2.83
N PHE A 75 1.53 -6.19 -3.86
CA PHE A 75 1.35 -5.24 -4.96
C PHE A 75 0.80 -3.89 -4.47
N HIS A 76 -0.15 -3.92 -3.53
CA HIS A 76 -0.67 -2.69 -2.95
C HIS A 76 0.36 -1.99 -2.04
N ALA A 77 1.12 -2.75 -1.25
CA ALA A 77 2.24 -2.21 -0.49
C ALA A 77 3.30 -1.55 -1.41
N PHE A 78 3.57 -2.17 -2.55
CA PHE A 78 4.47 -1.67 -3.57
C PHE A 78 3.95 -0.37 -4.20
N ASP A 79 2.70 -0.33 -4.64
CA ASP A 79 2.08 0.89 -5.19
C ASP A 79 2.07 2.05 -4.18
N ASP A 80 1.71 1.77 -2.93
CA ASP A 80 1.72 2.76 -1.85
C ASP A 80 3.14 3.32 -1.61
N SER A 81 4.16 2.45 -1.70
CA SER A 81 5.57 2.85 -1.57
C SER A 81 6.08 3.75 -2.71
N LEU A 82 5.42 3.72 -3.87
CA LEU A 82 5.73 4.56 -5.03
C LEU A 82 4.94 5.88 -5.01
N CYS A 83 3.67 5.85 -4.60
CA CYS A 83 2.76 6.99 -4.68
C CYS A 83 2.94 8.00 -3.54
N CYS A 84 3.42 7.56 -2.38
CA CYS A 84 3.51 8.42 -1.20
C CYS A 84 4.92 9.00 -1.01
N VAL A 85 5.30 9.97 -1.86
CA VAL A 85 6.33 10.93 -1.44
C VAL A 85 5.74 11.68 -0.25
N ASP A 86 6.38 11.53 0.91
CA ASP A 86 5.99 12.17 2.15
C ASP A 86 5.62 13.65 1.92
N GLU A 87 4.56 14.13 2.56
CA GLU A 87 4.08 15.50 2.38
C GLU A 87 5.16 16.54 2.73
N ALA A 88 5.96 16.31 3.77
CA ALA A 88 7.04 17.21 4.11
C ALA A 88 8.13 17.21 3.03
N LYS A 89 8.40 16.05 2.40
CA LYS A 89 9.29 15.92 1.23
C LYS A 89 8.73 16.62 -0.01
N ARG A 90 7.42 16.50 -0.27
CA ARG A 90 6.72 17.17 -1.39
C ARG A 90 6.74 18.69 -1.24
N GLY A 91 6.67 19.22 -0.02
CA GLY A 91 6.76 20.65 0.26
C GLY A 91 8.17 21.25 0.12
N THR A 92 9.19 20.47 -0.25
CA THR A 92 10.55 21.01 -0.42
C THR A 92 10.75 21.63 -1.80
N PRO A 93 11.44 22.78 -1.91
CA PRO A 93 11.76 23.39 -3.22
C PRO A 93 12.53 22.44 -4.16
N ALA A 94 13.29 21.50 -3.60
CA ALA A 94 14.03 20.50 -4.36
C ALA A 94 13.10 19.48 -5.06
N TYR A 95 12.00 19.08 -4.40
CA TYR A 95 11.01 18.20 -5.01
C TYR A 95 10.22 18.93 -6.10
N ASP A 96 9.79 20.17 -5.86
CA ASP A 96 9.11 21.00 -6.86
C ASP A 96 9.98 21.21 -8.12
N LEU A 97 11.28 21.47 -7.93
CA LEU A 97 12.23 21.60 -9.04
C LEU A 97 12.36 20.29 -9.83
N ALA A 98 12.50 19.16 -9.14
CA ALA A 98 12.60 17.85 -9.77
C ALA A 98 11.34 17.50 -10.58
N VAL A 99 10.14 17.79 -10.05
CA VAL A 99 8.87 17.59 -10.76
C VAL A 99 8.76 18.52 -11.97
N THR A 100 9.20 19.77 -11.85
CA THR A 100 9.14 20.76 -12.94
C THR A 100 10.06 20.38 -14.09
N HIS A 101 11.32 20.03 -13.82
CA HIS A 101 12.28 19.62 -14.86
C HIS A 101 11.91 18.30 -15.54
N ASN A 102 11.12 17.42 -14.91
CA ASN A 102 10.69 16.16 -15.52
C ASN A 102 9.44 16.31 -16.40
N LYS A 103 8.86 17.52 -16.46
CA LYS A 103 7.69 17.86 -17.30
C LYS A 103 8.06 18.64 -18.56
N GLU A 104 9.32 19.07 -18.69
CA GLU A 104 9.89 19.71 -19.89
C GLU A 104 10.70 18.71 -20.71
#